data_AF-A0A8H3BDQ0-F1
#
_entry.id   AF-A0A8H3BDQ0-F1
#
_cell.length_a   1.000
_cell.length_b   1.000
_cell.length_c   1.000
_cell.angle_alpha   90.00
_cell.angle_beta   90.00
_cell.angle_gamma   90.00
#
_symmetry.space_group_name_H-M   'P 1'
#
loop_
_entity.id
_entity.type
_entity.pdbx_description
1 polymer ?
#
loop_
_entity_poly.entity_id
_entity_poly.type
_entity_poly.pdbx_seq_one_letter_code
_entity_poly.pdbx_strand_id
1 'polypeptide(L)'
;MKVAVAGCCHGQLDATYEQISELEARNNYKIDLLLINGDFQAIRNHQDLQCMSVPDKYKQLGTFYKYYTGEEKASVLTIVIGGNHEASNYMWELYHGGWLAPNIYYIGGSGCVKVNGLRIAGASGIYKAQDYRLGHHERIPYDKSNLRSAYHVRFYDVMKLRQLSSLDVFMSHDWPVDITQYGDVAGLLKRKPFFKSDIEKGELGSPPMMDLLRSLRPSYWFSAHLHCKFEALVNHEPEANESSVPTLGQTVAVTAEAEKDLSGGTVGMANPDEIQLDDLDDTPESYPPLAANPSSLSTAPGPGLNPDEILIEDDESGADAAPASSASAAQLNDSADARSRRVEDSQPSPKNSTRFLALDKCLPRRQYLHVLDLHPATPESNLGTSPPTLTYDREWLAISRALHPFLSTERHQPNLPPVWDIAPLIQESQRWVDENVGEREVGHVQVFAMTAPGPVNTNPRPARNLKPPPWYTNPQTEAFCAMLGLENKVNPPPA
;
A
#
# COMPACT_ATOMS: atom_id res chain seq x y z
N MET A 1 -3.47 2.21 22.37
CA MET A 1 -4.27 2.83 21.29
C MET A 1 -4.93 1.69 20.54
N LYS A 2 -6.22 1.79 20.25
CA LYS A 2 -6.93 0.80 19.41
C LYS A 2 -6.74 1.16 17.95
N VAL A 3 -6.03 0.29 17.24
CA VAL A 3 -5.65 0.50 15.84
C VAL A 3 -6.33 -0.57 15.00
N ALA A 4 -7.14 -0.13 14.04
CA ALA A 4 -7.64 -0.97 12.97
C ALA A 4 -6.60 -1.00 11.84
N VAL A 5 -6.34 -2.18 11.30
CA VAL A 5 -5.45 -2.40 10.16
C VAL A 5 -6.28 -3.04 9.05
N ALA A 6 -6.21 -2.47 7.85
CA ALA A 6 -6.90 -2.95 6.66
C ALA A 6 -5.91 -3.35 5.57
N GLY A 7 -6.21 -4.43 4.84
CA GLY A 7 -5.49 -4.81 3.63
C GLY A 7 -5.81 -3.89 2.45
N CYS A 8 -6.11 -4.45 1.27
CA CYS A 8 -6.44 -3.65 0.08
C CYS A 8 -7.86 -3.05 0.19
N CYS A 9 -7.98 -1.73 0.06
CA CYS A 9 -9.28 -1.05 0.18
C CYS A 9 -10.14 -1.14 -1.09
N HIS A 10 -9.52 -1.04 -2.28
CA HIS A 10 -10.17 -0.99 -3.60
C HIS A 10 -11.35 -0.01 -3.69
N GLY A 11 -11.20 1.19 -3.10
CA GLY A 11 -12.22 2.22 -3.11
C GLY A 11 -13.47 1.92 -2.27
N GLN A 12 -13.47 0.85 -1.44
CA GLN A 12 -14.56 0.47 -0.52
C GLN A 12 -14.44 1.18 0.84
N LEU A 13 -14.23 2.49 0.81
CA LEU A 13 -13.97 3.27 2.00
C LEU A 13 -15.20 3.37 2.92
N ASP A 14 -16.39 3.53 2.33
CA ASP A 14 -17.68 3.59 3.05
C ASP A 14 -17.90 2.30 3.86
N ALA A 15 -17.72 1.14 3.22
CA ALA A 15 -17.85 -0.17 3.87
C ALA A 15 -16.83 -0.37 5.00
N THR A 16 -15.60 0.14 4.83
CA THR A 16 -14.55 0.07 5.86
C THR A 16 -14.94 0.86 7.10
N TYR A 17 -15.42 2.11 6.94
CA TYR A 17 -15.86 2.92 8.07
C TYR A 17 -17.16 2.40 8.71
N GLU A 18 -18.09 1.84 7.92
CA GLU A 18 -19.29 1.18 8.44
C GLU A 18 -18.91 -0.01 9.33
N GLN A 19 -18.02 -0.88 8.87
CA GLN A 19 -17.56 -2.03 9.66
C GLN A 19 -16.83 -1.60 10.95
N ILE A 20 -16.04 -0.53 10.90
CA ILE A 20 -15.44 0.07 12.10
C ILE A 20 -16.53 0.50 13.09
N SER A 21 -17.54 1.24 12.63
CA SER A 21 -18.66 1.69 13.45
C SER A 21 -19.41 0.53 14.11
N GLU A 22 -19.66 -0.55 13.35
CA GLU A 22 -20.27 -1.76 13.89
C GLU A 22 -19.41 -2.42 14.97
N LEU A 23 -18.09 -2.49 14.77
CA LEU A 23 -17.15 -3.07 15.72
C LEU A 23 -17.09 -2.27 17.02
N GLU A 24 -17.07 -0.94 16.92
CA GLU A 24 -17.14 -0.05 18.08
C GLU A 24 -18.43 -0.25 18.88
N ALA A 25 -19.58 -0.28 18.19
CA ALA A 25 -20.88 -0.47 18.81
C ALA A 25 -21.03 -1.85 19.46
N ARG A 26 -20.56 -2.92 18.78
CA ARG A 26 -20.68 -4.30 19.25
C ARG A 26 -19.78 -4.60 20.44
N ASN A 27 -18.57 -4.04 20.46
CA ASN A 27 -17.54 -4.39 21.44
C ASN A 27 -17.33 -3.31 22.53
N ASN A 28 -18.06 -2.19 22.46
CA ASN A 28 -18.00 -1.09 23.41
C ASN A 28 -16.58 -0.51 23.59
N TYR A 29 -15.92 -0.23 22.46
CA TYR A 29 -14.66 0.51 22.42
C TYR A 29 -14.67 1.55 21.30
N LYS A 30 -13.67 2.44 21.29
CA LYS A 30 -13.39 3.33 20.17
C LYS A 30 -12.09 2.95 19.48
N ILE A 31 -12.08 3.04 18.15
CA ILE A 31 -10.91 2.87 17.31
C ILE A 31 -10.30 4.26 17.13
N ASP A 32 -9.04 4.39 17.53
CA ASP A 32 -8.33 5.66 17.49
C ASP A 32 -7.75 5.90 16.09
N LEU A 33 -7.27 4.83 15.43
CA LEU A 33 -6.47 4.93 14.20
C LEU A 33 -6.84 3.81 13.22
N LEU A 34 -6.94 4.13 11.94
CA LEU A 34 -7.03 3.17 10.84
C LEU A 34 -5.74 3.22 10.01
N LEU A 35 -5.14 2.06 9.75
CA LEU A 35 -4.01 1.89 8.83
C LEU A 35 -4.50 1.15 7.58
N ILE A 36 -4.31 1.72 6.39
CA ILE A 36 -4.66 1.07 5.10
C ILE A 36 -3.39 0.79 4.31
N ASN A 37 -3.19 -0.48 3.98
CA ASN A 37 -1.96 -1.02 3.40
C ASN A 37 -1.93 -0.99 1.86
N GLY A 38 -2.54 0.01 1.23
CA GLY A 38 -2.50 0.22 -0.22
C GLY A 38 -3.75 -0.21 -0.97
N ASP A 39 -3.66 -0.07 -2.30
CA ASP A 39 -4.80 -0.12 -3.22
C ASP A 39 -5.98 0.68 -2.68
N PHE A 40 -5.69 1.90 -2.22
CA PHE A 40 -6.66 2.80 -1.61
C PHE A 40 -7.61 3.38 -2.65
N GLN A 41 -7.10 3.64 -3.86
CA GLN A 41 -7.81 4.25 -4.99
C GLN A 41 -8.32 5.66 -4.66
N ALA A 42 -7.40 6.59 -4.40
CA ALA A 42 -7.69 8.02 -4.16
C ALA A 42 -8.19 8.78 -5.41
N ILE A 43 -9.25 8.30 -6.06
CA ILE A 43 -9.80 8.86 -7.29
C ILE A 43 -10.65 10.09 -6.98
N ARG A 44 -10.21 11.30 -7.35
CA ARG A 44 -10.95 12.55 -7.08
C ARG A 44 -12.06 12.78 -8.09
N ASN A 45 -11.85 12.36 -9.33
CA ASN A 45 -12.78 12.48 -10.44
C ASN A 45 -12.45 11.45 -11.53
N HIS A 46 -13.28 11.37 -12.58
CA HIS A 46 -13.07 10.41 -13.68
C HIS A 46 -11.75 10.53 -14.43
N GLN A 47 -11.10 11.71 -14.44
CA GLN A 47 -9.82 11.87 -15.15
C GLN A 47 -8.70 11.12 -14.44
N ASP A 48 -8.75 11.03 -13.12
CA ASP A 48 -7.77 10.25 -12.33
C ASP A 48 -7.80 8.75 -12.69
N LEU A 49 -8.91 8.23 -13.23
CA LEU A 49 -8.98 6.85 -13.74
C LEU A 49 -8.05 6.61 -14.95
N GLN A 50 -7.65 7.67 -15.67
CA GLN A 50 -6.62 7.57 -16.72
C GLN A 50 -5.22 7.38 -16.14
N CYS A 51 -5.04 7.70 -14.86
CA CYS A 51 -3.78 7.58 -14.12
C CYS A 51 -3.76 6.37 -13.17
N MET A 52 -4.70 5.43 -13.35
CA MET A 52 -4.77 4.18 -12.61
C MET A 52 -4.47 2.98 -13.50
N SER A 53 -3.53 2.15 -13.07
CA SER A 53 -3.09 0.94 -13.78
C SER A 53 -4.03 -0.23 -13.51
N VAL A 54 -5.23 -0.17 -14.10
CA VAL A 54 -6.27 -1.19 -14.03
C VAL A 54 -6.83 -1.38 -15.45
N PRO A 55 -7.20 -2.59 -15.91
CA PRO A 55 -7.86 -2.73 -17.20
C PRO A 55 -9.15 -1.90 -17.26
N ASP A 56 -9.41 -1.24 -18.40
CA ASP A 56 -10.47 -0.23 -18.51
C ASP A 56 -11.86 -0.72 -18.10
N LYS A 57 -12.17 -2.01 -18.31
CA LYS A 57 -13.44 -2.62 -17.90
C LYS A 57 -13.68 -2.64 -16.38
N TYR A 58 -12.61 -2.59 -15.59
CA TYR A 58 -12.64 -2.64 -14.13
C TYR A 58 -12.44 -1.27 -13.48
N LYS A 59 -12.11 -0.22 -14.25
CA LYS A 59 -11.97 1.14 -13.71
C LYS A 59 -13.31 1.66 -13.21
N GLN A 60 -13.34 2.05 -11.94
CA GLN A 60 -14.51 2.63 -11.29
C GLN A 60 -14.11 3.82 -10.43
N LEU A 61 -14.98 4.84 -10.39
CA LEU A 61 -14.78 6.05 -9.59
C LEU A 61 -14.65 5.77 -8.08
N GLY A 62 -15.28 4.71 -7.58
CA GLY A 62 -15.29 4.39 -6.14
C GLY A 62 -16.03 5.44 -5.31
N THR A 63 -15.78 5.49 -3.99
CA THR A 63 -16.43 6.46 -3.09
C THR A 63 -15.48 7.51 -2.51
N PHE A 64 -14.17 7.41 -2.75
CA PHE A 64 -13.19 8.35 -2.20
C PHE A 64 -13.50 9.82 -2.52
N TYR A 65 -14.00 10.10 -3.73
CA TYR A 65 -14.35 11.47 -4.13
C TYR A 65 -15.29 12.17 -3.15
N LYS A 66 -16.17 11.44 -2.45
CA LYS A 66 -17.09 12.01 -1.45
C LYS A 66 -16.35 12.63 -0.27
N TYR A 67 -15.27 11.97 0.17
CA TYR A 67 -14.42 12.46 1.27
C TYR A 67 -13.56 13.63 0.79
N TYR A 68 -13.11 13.56 -0.46
CA TYR A 68 -12.36 14.63 -1.10
C TYR A 68 -13.19 15.92 -1.27
N THR A 69 -14.46 15.80 -1.70
CA THR A 69 -15.38 16.94 -1.87
C THR A 69 -16.03 17.41 -0.56
N GLY A 70 -15.92 16.62 0.51
CA GLY A 70 -16.51 16.90 1.82
C GLY A 70 -17.99 16.51 1.93
N GLU A 71 -18.52 15.75 0.97
CA GLU A 71 -19.84 15.09 1.06
C GLU A 71 -19.88 14.07 2.21
N GLU A 72 -18.77 13.37 2.43
CA GLU A 72 -18.58 12.42 3.53
C GLU A 72 -17.38 12.81 4.40
N LYS A 73 -17.34 12.31 5.63
CA LYS A 73 -16.25 12.57 6.58
C LYS A 73 -15.68 11.26 7.12
N ALA A 74 -14.36 11.14 7.08
CA ALA A 74 -13.66 10.02 7.71
C ALA A 74 -13.86 10.07 9.23
N SER A 75 -14.48 9.02 9.78
CA SER A 75 -14.87 8.92 11.19
C SER A 75 -13.69 8.64 12.13
N VAL A 76 -12.58 8.12 11.59
CA VAL A 76 -11.35 7.75 12.30
C VAL A 76 -10.18 8.37 11.55
N LEU A 77 -9.13 8.77 12.28
CA LEU A 77 -7.86 9.19 11.66
C LEU A 77 -7.31 8.02 10.85
N THR A 78 -7.09 8.23 9.56
CA THR A 78 -6.68 7.16 8.64
C THR A 78 -5.30 7.46 8.06
N ILE A 79 -4.34 6.54 8.22
CA ILE A 79 -3.02 6.58 7.58
C ILE A 79 -3.00 5.60 6.42
N VAL A 80 -2.54 6.07 5.26
CA VAL A 80 -2.56 5.34 3.99
C VAL A 80 -1.15 5.25 3.42
N ILE A 81 -0.79 4.08 2.89
CA ILE A 81 0.27 3.91 1.90
C ILE A 81 -0.36 3.60 0.54
N GLY A 82 0.37 3.79 -0.56
CA GLY A 82 -0.10 3.44 -1.91
C GLY A 82 0.15 1.98 -2.26
N GLY A 83 -0.74 1.39 -3.06
CA GLY A 83 -0.52 0.10 -3.74
C GLY A 83 -0.20 0.27 -5.23
N ASN A 84 -0.61 -0.69 -6.05
CA ASN A 84 -0.47 -0.65 -7.52
C ASN A 84 -1.73 -0.16 -8.24
N HIS A 85 -2.89 -0.18 -7.57
CA HIS A 85 -4.15 0.35 -8.09
C HIS A 85 -4.45 1.71 -7.47
N GLU A 86 -3.75 2.75 -7.92
CA GLU A 86 -3.89 4.10 -7.38
C GLU A 86 -4.12 5.14 -8.47
N ALA A 87 -4.71 6.29 -8.10
CA ALA A 87 -4.58 7.52 -8.88
C ALA A 87 -3.13 8.03 -8.77
N SER A 88 -2.22 7.46 -9.57
CA SER A 88 -0.78 7.68 -9.44
C SER A 88 -0.39 9.16 -9.54
N ASN A 89 -1.17 9.94 -10.29
CA ASN A 89 -1.02 11.39 -10.38
C ASN A 89 -1.27 12.09 -9.03
N TYR A 90 -2.36 11.76 -8.34
CA TYR A 90 -2.68 12.40 -7.07
C TYR A 90 -1.76 11.92 -5.94
N MET A 91 -1.37 10.65 -5.96
CA MET A 91 -0.37 10.13 -5.03
C MET A 91 0.99 10.82 -5.23
N TRP A 92 1.38 11.11 -6.48
CA TRP A 92 2.60 11.86 -6.79
C TRP A 92 2.54 13.31 -6.30
N GLU A 93 1.40 14.00 -6.43
CA GLU A 93 1.20 15.36 -5.88
C GLU A 93 1.53 15.45 -4.38
N LEU A 94 1.44 14.33 -3.65
CA LEU A 94 1.70 14.19 -2.22
C LEU A 94 2.90 13.25 -1.95
N TYR A 95 3.92 13.23 -2.80
CA TYR A 95 5.11 12.37 -2.66
C TYR A 95 5.78 12.45 -1.28
N HIS A 96 5.79 13.63 -0.65
CA HIS A 96 6.34 13.87 0.69
C HIS A 96 5.35 13.57 1.85
N GLY A 97 4.18 13.03 1.53
CA GLY A 97 3.06 12.85 2.43
C GLY A 97 2.14 14.07 2.48
N GLY A 98 0.89 13.86 2.89
CA GLY A 98 -0.12 14.91 3.04
C GLY A 98 -1.53 14.36 3.15
N TRP A 99 -2.49 15.24 3.43
CA TRP A 99 -3.90 14.88 3.54
C TRP A 99 -4.50 14.62 2.16
N LEU A 100 -4.93 13.38 1.91
CA LEU A 100 -5.70 13.01 0.72
C LEU A 100 -7.11 13.61 0.78
N ALA A 101 -7.67 13.67 1.98
CA ALA A 101 -8.95 14.27 2.36
C ALA A 101 -8.87 14.63 3.85
N PRO A 102 -9.81 15.41 4.41
CA PRO A 102 -9.83 15.68 5.84
C PRO A 102 -9.82 14.37 6.65
N ASN A 103 -8.89 14.26 7.60
CA ASN A 103 -8.70 13.09 8.48
C ASN A 103 -8.18 11.80 7.77
N ILE A 104 -7.75 11.89 6.51
CA ILE A 104 -7.10 10.80 5.75
C ILE A 104 -5.73 11.27 5.26
N TYR A 105 -4.66 10.74 5.84
CA TYR A 105 -3.28 11.14 5.56
C TYR A 105 -2.53 10.06 4.78
N TYR A 106 -1.99 10.42 3.62
CA TYR A 106 -1.06 9.58 2.86
C TYR A 106 0.37 9.83 3.35
N ILE A 107 1.13 8.75 3.59
CA ILE A 107 2.48 8.87 4.12
C ILE A 107 3.50 9.39 3.08
N GLY A 108 3.16 9.33 1.79
CA GLY A 108 4.08 9.64 0.69
C GLY A 108 4.59 8.39 -0.03
N GLY A 109 5.47 8.58 -1.02
CA GLY A 109 6.14 7.46 -1.70
C GLY A 109 6.96 6.60 -0.72
N SER A 110 7.54 7.28 0.27
CA SER A 110 8.05 6.72 1.52
C SER A 110 7.90 7.78 2.61
N GLY A 111 7.67 7.36 3.85
CA GLY A 111 7.42 8.31 4.93
C GLY A 111 7.52 7.71 6.33
N CYS A 112 7.66 8.58 7.34
CA CYS A 112 7.47 8.24 8.75
C CYS A 112 6.83 9.41 9.53
N VAL A 113 5.83 9.07 10.35
CA VAL A 113 5.04 10.00 11.17
C VAL A 113 4.81 9.41 12.56
N LYS A 114 4.36 10.23 13.52
CA LYS A 114 3.94 9.76 14.84
C LYS A 114 2.45 10.03 15.10
N VAL A 115 1.71 9.05 15.60
CA VAL A 115 0.34 9.21 16.11
C VAL A 115 0.32 8.95 17.61
N ASN A 116 0.08 9.98 18.42
CA ASN A 116 0.18 9.88 19.90
C ASN A 116 1.47 9.17 20.37
N GLY A 117 2.60 9.49 19.73
CA GLY A 117 3.91 8.89 20.00
C GLY A 117 4.19 7.56 19.30
N LEU A 118 3.17 6.87 18.76
CA LEU A 118 3.36 5.63 17.98
C LEU A 118 4.05 5.97 16.66
N ARG A 119 5.24 5.42 16.44
CA ARG A 119 6.08 5.74 15.28
C ARG A 119 5.80 4.78 14.13
N ILE A 120 5.26 5.33 13.05
CA ILE A 120 4.74 4.56 11.91
C ILE A 120 5.52 4.99 10.67
N ALA A 121 6.17 4.03 10.02
CA ALA A 121 6.80 4.24 8.72
C ALA A 121 6.10 3.43 7.63
N GLY A 122 6.28 3.82 6.38
CA GLY A 122 5.70 3.10 5.26
C GLY A 122 6.44 3.30 3.94
N ALA A 123 6.37 2.28 3.10
CA ALA A 123 6.80 2.28 1.71
C ALA A 123 5.59 2.02 0.82
N SER A 124 5.32 2.95 -0.11
CA SER A 124 4.22 2.83 -1.06
C SER A 124 4.67 2.10 -2.32
N GLY A 125 3.76 1.34 -2.92
CA GLY A 125 3.98 0.68 -4.20
C GLY A 125 4.39 -0.79 -4.13
N ILE A 126 4.80 -1.33 -5.28
CA ILE A 126 5.30 -2.71 -5.41
C ILE A 126 6.69 -2.77 -6.02
N TYR A 127 7.46 -3.80 -5.68
CA TYR A 127 8.79 -3.99 -6.26
C TYR A 127 8.76 -4.51 -7.70
N LYS A 128 9.52 -3.86 -8.58
CA LYS A 128 9.94 -4.39 -9.89
C LYS A 128 11.42 -4.08 -10.12
N ALA A 129 12.20 -5.13 -10.36
CA ALA A 129 13.67 -5.05 -10.41
C ALA A 129 14.20 -4.05 -11.45
N GLN A 130 13.55 -3.98 -12.62
CA GLN A 130 13.97 -3.11 -13.74
C GLN A 130 13.81 -1.61 -13.45
N ASP A 131 12.86 -1.23 -12.60
CA ASP A 131 12.57 0.17 -12.27
C ASP A 131 13.21 0.60 -10.95
N TYR A 132 13.59 -0.37 -10.11
CA TYR A 132 14.06 -0.12 -8.75
C TYR A 132 15.22 0.87 -8.66
N ARG A 133 16.14 0.87 -9.63
CA ARG A 133 17.30 1.79 -9.65
C ARG A 133 17.10 3.06 -10.47
N LEU A 134 15.90 3.30 -10.99
CA LEU A 134 15.59 4.50 -11.75
C LEU A 134 15.20 5.67 -10.83
N GLY A 135 15.21 6.89 -11.36
CA GLY A 135 14.55 8.03 -10.72
C GLY A 135 13.05 8.09 -11.05
N HIS A 136 12.35 9.06 -10.45
CA HIS A 136 10.91 9.28 -10.62
C HIS A 136 10.64 10.16 -11.85
N HIS A 137 10.67 9.55 -13.02
CA HIS A 137 10.68 10.22 -14.32
C HIS A 137 9.32 10.29 -15.00
N GLU A 138 8.33 9.63 -14.41
CA GLU A 138 6.99 9.51 -14.94
C GLU A 138 6.31 10.89 -14.97
N ARG A 139 5.63 11.20 -16.07
CA ARG A 139 4.92 12.47 -16.27
C ARG A 139 3.56 12.24 -16.91
N ILE A 140 2.61 13.09 -16.55
CA ILE A 140 1.29 13.15 -17.16
C ILE A 140 1.40 13.88 -18.52
N PRO A 141 0.75 13.40 -19.59
CA PRO A 141 -0.02 12.16 -19.66
C PRO A 141 0.89 10.92 -19.64
N TYR A 142 0.54 9.93 -18.80
CA TYR A 142 1.29 8.68 -18.72
C TYR A 142 1.03 7.82 -19.96
N ASP A 143 2.08 7.25 -20.53
CA ASP A 143 1.94 6.06 -21.37
C ASP A 143 1.76 4.80 -20.49
N LYS A 144 1.51 3.64 -21.11
CA LYS A 144 1.29 2.37 -20.38
C LYS A 144 2.48 1.97 -19.50
N SER A 145 3.72 2.28 -19.92
CA SER A 145 4.93 1.92 -19.17
C SER A 145 5.08 2.82 -17.95
N ASN A 146 5.03 4.13 -18.16
CA ASN A 146 5.14 5.13 -17.10
C ASN A 146 4.00 5.01 -16.09
N LEU A 147 2.79 4.64 -16.54
CA LEU A 147 1.67 4.38 -15.65
C LEU A 147 1.97 3.23 -14.68
N ARG A 148 2.65 2.18 -15.14
CA ARG A 148 3.08 1.05 -14.29
C ARG A 148 4.24 1.44 -13.39
N SER A 149 5.26 2.09 -13.94
CA SER A 149 6.47 2.44 -13.19
C SER A 149 6.22 3.49 -12.10
N ALA A 150 5.17 4.31 -12.22
CA ALA A 150 4.82 5.37 -11.27
C ALA A 150 4.57 4.86 -9.83
N TYR A 151 4.07 3.63 -9.66
CA TYR A 151 3.86 3.03 -8.34
C TYR A 151 4.92 1.98 -7.99
N HIS A 152 5.98 1.82 -8.78
CA HIS A 152 7.05 0.89 -8.41
C HIS A 152 7.93 1.49 -7.31
N VAL A 153 8.35 0.67 -6.35
CA VAL A 153 9.29 1.08 -5.30
C VAL A 153 10.64 1.50 -5.91
N ARG A 154 11.25 2.57 -5.42
CA ARG A 154 12.60 3.02 -5.83
C ARG A 154 13.64 2.78 -4.73
N PHE A 155 14.87 2.50 -5.15
CA PHE A 155 16.05 2.37 -4.29
C PHE A 155 16.27 3.62 -3.45
N TYR A 156 16.06 4.81 -4.02
CA TYR A 156 16.14 6.09 -3.30
C TYR A 156 15.22 6.11 -2.08
N ASP A 157 13.96 5.71 -2.25
CA ASP A 157 12.96 5.69 -1.18
C ASP A 157 13.30 4.66 -0.09
N VAL A 158 13.75 3.48 -0.48
CA VAL A 158 14.20 2.43 0.45
C VAL A 158 15.42 2.88 1.24
N MET A 159 16.39 3.55 0.60
CA MET A 159 17.59 4.02 1.29
C MET A 159 17.28 5.11 2.32
N LYS A 160 16.31 6.00 2.07
CA LYS A 160 15.81 6.94 3.10
C LYS A 160 15.26 6.18 4.31
N LEU A 161 14.36 5.22 4.08
CA LEU A 161 13.74 4.43 5.16
C LEU A 161 14.77 3.64 5.97
N ARG A 162 15.79 3.09 5.31
CA ARG A 162 16.89 2.36 5.95
C ARG A 162 17.69 3.20 6.97
N GLN A 163 17.62 4.53 6.92
CA GLN A 163 18.32 5.39 7.87
C GLN A 163 17.58 5.59 9.19
N LEU A 164 16.34 5.10 9.33
CA LEU A 164 15.56 5.20 10.56
C LEU A 164 16.18 4.32 11.66
N SER A 165 16.20 4.82 12.89
CA SER A 165 16.84 4.14 14.03
C SER A 165 15.97 3.04 14.68
N SER A 166 14.71 3.34 15.00
CA SER A 166 13.78 2.39 15.62
C SER A 166 12.34 2.70 15.25
N LEU A 167 11.50 1.68 15.03
CA LEU A 167 10.11 1.86 14.62
C LEU A 167 9.16 0.94 15.40
N ASP A 168 7.93 1.42 15.64
CA ASP A 168 6.88 0.58 16.21
C ASP A 168 6.16 -0.21 15.11
N VAL A 169 5.79 0.49 14.04
CA VAL A 169 5.01 -0.06 12.92
C VAL A 169 5.68 0.27 11.60
N PHE A 170 5.78 -0.73 10.73
CA PHE A 170 6.11 -0.55 9.32
C PHE A 170 4.96 -1.04 8.43
N MET A 171 4.63 -0.27 7.40
CA MET A 171 3.60 -0.59 6.41
C MET A 171 4.23 -0.74 5.02
N SER A 172 3.97 -1.87 4.35
CA SER A 172 4.25 -2.06 2.92
C SER A 172 3.00 -2.57 2.21
N HIS A 173 2.88 -2.38 0.90
CA HIS A 173 1.81 -3.01 0.15
C HIS A 173 2.17 -4.46 -0.17
N ASP A 174 3.30 -4.66 -0.85
CA ASP A 174 3.87 -5.97 -1.11
C ASP A 174 4.44 -6.61 0.16
N TRP A 175 4.51 -7.94 0.17
CA TRP A 175 5.07 -8.68 1.29
C TRP A 175 6.60 -8.65 1.20
N PRO A 176 7.33 -8.66 2.33
CA PRO A 176 8.74 -9.01 2.33
C PRO A 176 8.94 -10.38 1.66
N VAL A 177 9.90 -10.49 0.73
CA VAL A 177 10.22 -11.79 0.11
C VAL A 177 10.58 -12.81 1.19
N ASP A 178 10.21 -14.08 1.00
CA ASP A 178 10.47 -15.17 1.94
C ASP A 178 9.77 -15.06 3.31
N ILE A 179 8.89 -14.08 3.54
CA ILE A 179 8.16 -13.97 4.81
C ILE A 179 7.32 -15.22 5.14
N THR A 180 6.95 -15.99 4.11
CA THR A 180 6.21 -17.25 4.25
C THR A 180 6.97 -18.30 5.05
N GLN A 181 8.31 -18.23 5.09
CA GLN A 181 9.16 -19.13 5.87
C GLN A 181 8.99 -18.95 7.40
N TYR A 182 8.39 -17.83 7.83
CA TYR A 182 8.21 -17.46 9.24
C TYR A 182 6.78 -17.67 9.74
N GLY A 183 5.92 -18.33 8.95
CA GLY A 183 4.52 -18.59 9.27
C GLY A 183 4.02 -19.95 8.77
N ASP A 184 2.70 -20.14 8.72
CA ASP A 184 2.08 -21.39 8.27
C ASP A 184 2.04 -21.48 6.73
N VAL A 185 3.20 -21.75 6.12
CA VAL A 185 3.31 -21.91 4.66
C VAL A 185 2.47 -23.08 4.14
N ALA A 186 2.30 -24.15 4.93
CA ALA A 186 1.48 -25.30 4.53
C ALA A 186 0.00 -24.91 4.43
N GLY A 187 -0.52 -24.17 5.42
CA GLY A 187 -1.87 -23.61 5.39
C GLY A 187 -2.06 -22.56 4.31
N LEU A 188 -1.04 -21.75 4.01
CA LEU A 188 -1.06 -20.82 2.87
C LEU A 188 -1.18 -21.57 1.54
N LEU A 189 -0.30 -22.54 1.27
CA LEU A 189 -0.30 -23.31 0.03
C LEU A 189 -1.52 -24.21 -0.14
N LYS A 190 -2.17 -24.61 0.96
CA LYS A 190 -3.47 -25.29 0.89
C LYS A 190 -4.58 -24.37 0.34
N ARG A 191 -4.55 -23.08 0.71
CA ARG A 191 -5.52 -22.07 0.25
C ARG A 191 -5.15 -21.48 -1.11
N LYS A 192 -3.86 -21.29 -1.37
CA LYS A 192 -3.29 -20.70 -2.58
C LYS A 192 -2.14 -21.57 -3.14
N PRO A 193 -2.45 -22.70 -3.78
CA PRO A 193 -1.44 -23.63 -4.27
C PRO A 193 -0.49 -23.04 -5.32
N PHE A 194 -0.96 -22.05 -6.09
CA PHE A 194 -0.19 -21.39 -7.15
C PHE A 194 1.01 -20.59 -6.62
N PHE A 195 1.01 -20.17 -5.35
CA PHE A 195 2.17 -19.52 -4.73
C PHE A 195 3.38 -20.44 -4.56
N LYS A 196 3.22 -21.76 -4.74
CA LYS A 196 4.31 -22.72 -4.54
C LYS A 196 5.53 -22.41 -5.41
N SER A 197 5.33 -22.18 -6.71
CA SER A 197 6.43 -21.86 -7.64
C SER A 197 7.14 -20.57 -7.22
N ASP A 198 6.38 -19.52 -6.91
CA ASP A 198 6.95 -18.21 -6.63
C ASP A 198 7.69 -18.20 -5.30
N ILE A 199 7.23 -18.96 -4.31
CA ILE A 199 7.96 -19.19 -3.06
C ILE A 199 9.26 -19.96 -3.32
N GLU A 200 9.21 -21.04 -4.10
CA GLU A 200 10.41 -21.86 -4.41
C GLU A 200 11.49 -21.08 -5.17
N LYS A 201 11.09 -20.09 -5.97
CA LYS A 201 12.00 -19.20 -6.72
C LYS A 201 12.42 -17.93 -5.98
N GLY A 202 11.83 -17.63 -4.82
CA GLY A 202 12.03 -16.35 -4.12
C GLY A 202 11.45 -15.15 -4.86
N GLU A 203 10.39 -15.36 -5.65
CA GLU A 203 9.69 -14.34 -6.45
C GLU A 203 8.42 -13.82 -5.74
N LEU A 204 7.94 -14.52 -4.71
CA LEU A 204 6.78 -14.07 -3.92
C LEU A 204 7.18 -12.96 -2.93
N GLY A 205 6.98 -11.71 -3.33
CA GLY A 205 7.18 -10.54 -2.49
C GLY A 205 8.39 -9.70 -2.92
N SER A 206 8.91 -8.94 -1.97
CA SER A 206 9.76 -7.78 -2.21
C SER A 206 11.10 -7.92 -1.47
N PRO A 207 12.21 -8.09 -2.20
CA PRO A 207 13.54 -8.12 -1.60
C PRO A 207 13.89 -6.85 -0.81
N PRO A 208 13.60 -5.63 -1.29
CA PRO A 208 13.84 -4.42 -0.50
C PRO A 208 13.04 -4.36 0.80
N MET A 209 11.81 -4.89 0.83
CA MET A 209 11.02 -4.92 2.07
C MET A 209 11.60 -5.91 3.10
N MET A 210 12.14 -7.05 2.67
CA MET A 210 12.84 -7.97 3.60
C MET A 210 14.13 -7.34 4.15
N ASP A 211 14.87 -6.60 3.31
CA ASP A 211 16.04 -5.83 3.75
C ASP A 211 15.67 -4.78 4.82
N LEU A 212 14.57 -4.04 4.61
CA LEU A 212 14.04 -3.11 5.60
C LEU A 212 13.53 -3.81 6.88
N LEU A 213 12.84 -4.94 6.76
CA LEU A 213 12.37 -5.72 7.91
C LEU A 213 13.51 -6.14 8.83
N ARG A 214 14.60 -6.65 8.25
CA ARG A 214 15.78 -7.12 9.00
C ARG A 214 16.61 -5.99 9.60
N SER A 215 16.68 -4.85 8.91
CA SER A 215 17.45 -3.68 9.37
C SER A 215 16.71 -2.86 10.42
N LEU A 216 15.43 -2.54 10.18
CA LEU A 216 14.64 -1.66 11.04
C LEU A 216 13.98 -2.38 12.22
N ARG A 217 13.73 -3.69 12.08
CA ARG A 217 13.20 -4.57 13.13
C ARG A 217 11.99 -3.99 13.88
N PRO A 218 10.94 -3.53 13.16
CA PRO A 218 9.79 -2.93 13.81
C PRO A 218 9.05 -3.95 14.68
N SER A 219 8.30 -3.51 15.70
CA SER A 219 7.46 -4.42 16.48
C SER A 219 6.39 -5.08 15.61
N TYR A 220 5.81 -4.32 14.67
CA TYR A 220 4.79 -4.78 13.75
C TYR A 220 5.14 -4.46 12.30
N TRP A 221 4.84 -5.40 11.41
CA TRP A 221 4.88 -5.21 9.97
C TRP A 221 3.52 -5.56 9.36
N PHE A 222 2.92 -4.61 8.66
CA PHE A 222 1.62 -4.80 8.02
C PHE A 222 1.77 -4.80 6.49
N SER A 223 1.14 -5.77 5.82
CA SER A 223 1.13 -5.88 4.35
C SER A 223 -0.23 -6.23 3.76
N ALA A 224 -0.36 -6.12 2.43
CA ALA A 224 -1.59 -6.44 1.70
C ALA A 224 -1.27 -7.15 0.37
N HIS A 225 -1.82 -6.70 -0.75
CA HIS A 225 -1.55 -7.12 -2.13
C HIS A 225 -1.97 -8.56 -2.50
N LEU A 226 -1.49 -9.57 -1.78
CA LEU A 226 -1.69 -10.98 -2.12
C LEU A 226 -3.09 -11.53 -1.76
N HIS A 227 -4.02 -10.67 -1.36
CA HIS A 227 -5.44 -10.98 -1.09
C HIS A 227 -5.64 -12.26 -0.25
N CYS A 228 -4.93 -12.34 0.87
CA CYS A 228 -5.15 -13.39 1.86
C CYS A 228 -4.60 -12.97 3.22
N LYS A 229 -5.26 -13.43 4.28
CA LYS A 229 -4.69 -13.32 5.62
C LYS A 229 -3.49 -14.26 5.77
N PHE A 230 -2.37 -13.72 6.25
CA PHE A 230 -1.20 -14.48 6.66
C PHE A 230 -0.51 -13.83 7.86
N GLU A 231 -0.06 -14.66 8.79
CA GLU A 231 0.59 -14.23 10.03
C GLU A 231 1.94 -14.93 10.12
N ALA A 232 2.96 -14.18 10.51
CA ALA A 232 4.31 -14.70 10.70
C ALA A 232 4.99 -14.00 11.88
N LEU A 233 5.97 -14.69 12.47
CA LEU A 233 6.81 -14.15 13.55
C LEU A 233 8.27 -14.23 13.13
N VAL A 234 8.88 -13.08 12.87
CA VAL A 234 10.31 -13.00 12.53
C VAL A 234 11.09 -12.74 13.81
N ASN A 235 11.92 -13.70 14.23
CA ASN A 235 12.81 -13.51 15.37
C ASN A 235 14.11 -12.86 14.91
N HIS A 236 14.47 -11.75 15.54
CA HIS A 236 15.74 -11.05 15.40
C HIS A 236 16.66 -11.53 16.52
N GLU A 237 17.22 -12.73 16.40
CA GLU A 237 18.24 -13.14 17.37
C GLU A 237 19.46 -12.21 17.24
N PRO A 238 20.08 -11.80 18.36
CA PRO A 238 21.43 -11.25 18.31
C PRO A 238 22.34 -12.40 17.87
N GLU A 239 23.00 -12.28 16.73
CA GLU A 239 23.95 -13.29 16.25
C GLU A 239 25.00 -13.58 17.33
N ALA A 240 24.83 -14.69 18.05
CA ALA A 240 25.87 -15.28 18.87
C ALA A 240 26.69 -16.19 17.95
N ASN A 241 27.86 -15.69 17.53
CA ASN A 241 28.89 -16.29 16.66
C ASN A 241 28.94 -15.79 15.20
N GLU A 242 29.34 -14.53 15.03
CA GLU A 242 30.31 -14.18 13.97
C GLU A 242 31.53 -13.50 14.59
N SER A 243 32.37 -14.30 15.25
CA SER A 243 33.78 -13.96 15.41
C SER A 243 34.51 -14.18 14.09
N SER A 244 34.25 -13.33 13.09
CA SER A 244 35.13 -12.99 11.97
C SER A 244 34.37 -12.09 11.00
N VAL A 245 34.38 -10.78 11.25
CA VAL A 245 34.02 -9.79 10.23
C VAL A 245 35.14 -9.78 9.18
N PRO A 246 34.92 -10.10 7.89
CA PRO A 246 35.69 -9.46 6.84
C PRO A 246 35.01 -8.14 6.56
N THR A 247 35.65 -7.07 7.01
CA THR A 247 35.39 -5.69 6.57
C THR A 247 35.28 -5.68 5.04
N LEU A 248 34.15 -5.25 4.48
CA LEU A 248 34.01 -5.11 3.03
C LEU A 248 34.77 -3.87 2.55
N GLY A 249 36.09 -4.02 2.48
CA GLY A 249 37.05 -3.13 1.85
C GLY A 249 37.99 -3.98 1.03
N GLN A 250 37.49 -4.53 -0.09
CA GLN A 250 38.35 -5.00 -1.18
C GLN A 250 37.56 -4.98 -2.49
N THR A 251 37.79 -3.91 -3.24
CA THR A 251 37.54 -3.81 -4.68
C THR A 251 38.23 -4.96 -5.41
N VAL A 252 37.46 -5.81 -6.07
CA VAL A 252 37.94 -6.58 -7.22
C VAL A 252 37.07 -6.16 -8.40
N ALA A 253 37.70 -5.51 -9.37
CA ALA A 253 37.08 -5.14 -10.63
C ALA A 253 36.53 -6.40 -11.31
N VAL A 254 35.21 -6.44 -11.52
CA VAL A 254 34.61 -7.45 -12.39
C VAL A 254 34.62 -6.88 -13.80
N THR A 255 35.51 -7.44 -14.61
CA THR A 255 35.59 -7.22 -16.05
C THR A 255 34.30 -7.64 -16.74
N ALA A 256 33.89 -6.86 -17.72
CA ALA A 256 32.70 -7.05 -18.54
C ALA A 256 32.80 -8.27 -19.46
N GLU A 257 32.61 -9.49 -18.97
CA GLU A 257 32.37 -10.70 -19.79
C GLU A 257 31.55 -11.77 -19.03
N ALA A 258 30.44 -11.37 -18.40
CA ALA A 258 29.45 -12.32 -17.84
C ALA A 258 28.01 -11.82 -18.03
N GLU A 259 27.68 -11.38 -19.25
CA GLU A 259 26.31 -11.10 -19.68
C GLU A 259 25.99 -11.90 -20.94
N LYS A 260 25.75 -13.19 -20.76
CA LYS A 260 25.05 -14.05 -21.73
C LYS A 260 24.69 -15.35 -21.03
N ASP A 261 23.58 -15.38 -20.29
CA ASP A 261 22.79 -16.59 -19.97
C ASP A 261 21.60 -16.33 -19.03
N LEU A 262 20.88 -15.21 -19.22
CA LEU A 262 19.57 -14.97 -18.56
C LEU A 262 18.52 -14.42 -19.54
N SER A 263 18.59 -14.83 -20.81
CA SER A 263 17.48 -14.68 -21.75
C SER A 263 16.83 -16.05 -21.98
N GLY A 264 15.97 -16.45 -21.05
CA GLY A 264 15.10 -17.64 -21.17
C GLY A 264 13.67 -17.23 -20.80
N GLY A 265 12.76 -17.38 -21.76
CA GLY A 265 11.43 -16.78 -21.76
C GLY A 265 10.55 -17.10 -20.56
N THR A 266 9.74 -16.10 -20.20
CA THR A 266 8.68 -16.15 -19.19
C THR A 266 7.53 -17.03 -19.66
N VAL A 267 7.35 -18.17 -19.01
CA VAL A 267 6.05 -18.81 -18.83
C VAL A 267 5.93 -19.17 -17.35
N GLY A 268 5.47 -18.21 -16.55
CA GLY A 268 5.15 -18.40 -15.13
C GLY A 268 3.65 -18.62 -14.97
N MET A 269 3.25 -19.64 -14.19
CA MET A 269 1.84 -19.88 -13.90
C MET A 269 1.26 -18.72 -13.10
N ALA A 270 0.33 -18.00 -13.71
CA ALA A 270 -0.35 -16.82 -13.20
C ALA A 270 -1.08 -17.05 -11.86
N ASN A 271 -0.91 -16.12 -10.90
CA ASN A 271 -1.78 -15.95 -9.75
C ASN A 271 -3.18 -15.50 -10.26
N PRO A 272 -4.26 -16.29 -10.05
CA PRO A 272 -5.60 -15.95 -10.53
C PRO A 272 -6.29 -14.84 -9.72
N ASP A 273 -5.73 -14.43 -8.58
CA ASP A 273 -6.25 -13.34 -7.74
C ASP A 273 -5.62 -11.97 -8.07
N GLU A 274 -4.58 -11.98 -8.92
CA GLU A 274 -3.95 -10.79 -9.50
C GLU A 274 -4.54 -10.55 -10.89
N ILE A 275 -4.97 -9.32 -11.17
CA ILE A 275 -5.40 -8.97 -12.52
C ILE A 275 -4.16 -9.01 -13.42
N GLN A 276 -4.01 -10.09 -14.19
CA GLN A 276 -2.91 -10.29 -15.13
C GLN A 276 -2.91 -9.16 -16.18
N LEU A 277 -1.85 -8.37 -16.19
CA LEU A 277 -1.68 -7.18 -17.03
C LEU A 277 -0.91 -7.45 -18.33
N ASP A 278 -0.53 -8.70 -18.61
CA ASP A 278 0.42 -9.03 -19.68
C ASP A 278 -0.20 -9.64 -20.95
N ASP A 279 -1.53 -9.79 -21.02
CA ASP A 279 -2.20 -10.41 -22.19
C ASP A 279 -3.17 -9.49 -22.95
N LEU A 280 -2.82 -8.22 -23.19
CA LEU A 280 -3.56 -7.37 -24.14
C LEU A 280 -2.63 -6.50 -25.00
N ASP A 281 -1.82 -7.18 -25.82
CA ASP A 281 -1.41 -6.64 -27.12
C ASP A 281 -2.61 -6.76 -28.09
N ASP A 282 -3.58 -5.86 -27.95
CA ASP A 282 -4.61 -5.70 -28.97
C ASP A 282 -4.03 -4.90 -30.14
N THR A 283 -3.73 -5.63 -31.22
CA THR A 283 -3.52 -5.08 -32.55
C THR A 283 -4.80 -4.37 -33.03
N PRO A 284 -4.71 -3.21 -33.70
CA PRO A 284 -5.88 -2.43 -34.06
C PRO A 284 -6.45 -2.92 -35.40
N GLU A 285 -7.61 -3.58 -35.40
CA GLU A 285 -8.40 -3.72 -36.64
C GLU A 285 -9.89 -3.37 -36.47
N SER A 286 -10.31 -2.56 -37.44
CA SER A 286 -11.59 -1.94 -37.73
C SER A 286 -12.84 -2.82 -37.69
N TYR A 287 -13.96 -2.24 -37.21
CA TYR A 287 -15.35 -2.73 -37.38
C TYR A 287 -15.98 -2.20 -38.70
N PRO A 288 -17.13 -2.74 -39.20
CA PRO A 288 -17.22 -3.74 -40.28
C PRO A 288 -18.08 -3.20 -41.46
N PRO A 289 -18.52 -4.06 -42.40
CA PRO A 289 -19.98 -4.09 -42.59
C PRO A 289 -20.61 -5.50 -42.78
N LEU A 290 -21.81 -5.60 -42.17
CA LEU A 290 -23.01 -6.41 -42.42
C LEU A 290 -23.03 -7.64 -43.38
N ALA A 291 -23.63 -8.70 -42.81
CA ALA A 291 -24.58 -9.69 -43.36
C ALA A 291 -24.06 -11.00 -44.01
N ALA A 292 -24.26 -12.14 -43.30
CA ALA A 292 -25.07 -13.31 -43.67
C ALA A 292 -24.68 -14.58 -42.86
N ASN A 293 -25.67 -15.26 -42.27
CA ASN A 293 -25.59 -16.57 -41.57
C ASN A 293 -25.45 -17.76 -42.57
N PRO A 294 -25.33 -19.03 -42.11
CA PRO A 294 -24.41 -19.62 -41.13
C PRO A 294 -23.78 -20.94 -41.66
N SER A 295 -22.79 -21.55 -40.98
CA SER A 295 -22.58 -23.01 -40.93
C SER A 295 -21.58 -23.44 -39.85
N SER A 296 -21.90 -24.58 -39.25
CA SER A 296 -21.32 -25.32 -38.13
C SER A 296 -19.81 -25.59 -38.16
N LEU A 297 -19.16 -25.61 -36.98
CA LEU A 297 -18.35 -26.74 -36.49
C LEU A 297 -17.98 -26.59 -35.00
N SER A 298 -18.15 -27.70 -34.29
CA SER A 298 -17.93 -27.94 -32.86
C SER A 298 -16.44 -28.09 -32.54
N THR A 299 -15.96 -27.54 -31.41
CA THR A 299 -14.89 -28.13 -30.59
C THR A 299 -14.99 -27.66 -29.12
N ALA A 300 -14.54 -28.54 -28.22
CA ALA A 300 -14.83 -28.63 -26.78
C ALA A 300 -14.16 -27.58 -25.87
N PRO A 301 -14.62 -27.42 -24.59
CA PRO A 301 -14.14 -26.36 -23.69
C PRO A 301 -12.87 -26.76 -22.92
N GLY A 302 -11.90 -25.83 -22.87
CA GLY A 302 -10.75 -25.85 -21.96
C GLY A 302 -11.06 -25.20 -20.60
N PRO A 303 -10.21 -25.40 -19.57
CA PRO A 303 -10.63 -25.36 -18.17
C PRO A 303 -10.48 -23.99 -17.50
N GLY A 304 -11.40 -23.71 -16.57
CA GLY A 304 -11.09 -22.96 -15.34
C GLY A 304 -11.54 -21.50 -15.28
N LEU A 305 -12.84 -21.24 -15.38
CA LEU A 305 -13.42 -20.00 -14.84
C LEU A 305 -13.34 -20.04 -13.30
N ASN A 306 -12.89 -18.93 -12.72
CA ASN A 306 -12.73 -18.72 -11.28
C ASN A 306 -14.10 -18.71 -10.58
N PRO A 307 -14.34 -19.54 -9.55
CA PRO A 307 -15.63 -19.57 -8.83
C PRO A 307 -15.87 -18.41 -7.84
N ASP A 308 -14.93 -17.47 -7.69
CA ASP A 308 -15.04 -16.34 -6.74
C ASP A 308 -15.32 -14.97 -7.39
N GLU A 309 -15.73 -14.94 -8.67
CA GLU A 309 -16.28 -13.73 -9.31
C GLU A 309 -17.79 -13.62 -8.99
N ILE A 310 -18.16 -12.69 -8.10
CA ILE A 310 -19.58 -12.33 -7.89
C ILE A 310 -19.99 -11.42 -9.05
N LEU A 311 -20.75 -11.97 -10.00
CA LEU A 311 -21.58 -11.20 -10.92
C LEU A 311 -22.67 -10.50 -10.10
N ILE A 312 -22.59 -9.17 -10.05
CA ILE A 312 -23.72 -8.33 -9.64
C ILE A 312 -24.66 -8.30 -10.86
N GLU A 313 -25.70 -9.13 -10.84
CA GLU A 313 -26.88 -8.93 -11.67
C GLU A 313 -27.91 -8.16 -10.83
N ASP A 314 -28.11 -6.88 -11.17
CA ASP A 314 -29.25 -6.11 -10.69
C ASP A 314 -30.45 -6.32 -11.65
N ASP A 315 -31.60 -6.54 -11.02
CA ASP A 315 -32.93 -6.81 -11.57
C ASP A 315 -33.44 -5.82 -12.64
N GLU A 316 -34.32 -6.31 -13.53
CA GLU A 316 -35.68 -5.73 -13.64
C GLU A 316 -36.72 -6.62 -14.36
N SER A 317 -37.87 -6.77 -13.67
CA SER A 317 -39.27 -6.84 -14.14
C SER A 317 -40.01 -8.19 -14.28
N GLY A 318 -41.14 -8.31 -13.55
CA GLY A 318 -42.35 -8.99 -14.04
C GLY A 318 -43.07 -9.99 -13.11
N ALA A 319 -43.95 -9.47 -12.25
CA ALA A 319 -45.14 -10.05 -11.58
C ALA A 319 -45.53 -11.55 -11.76
N ASP A 320 -45.82 -12.25 -10.65
CA ASP A 320 -47.18 -12.66 -10.24
C ASP A 320 -47.24 -13.40 -8.88
N ALA A 321 -48.44 -13.49 -8.29
CA ALA A 321 -48.76 -13.55 -6.87
C ALA A 321 -48.86 -14.94 -6.17
N ALA A 322 -48.48 -14.96 -4.87
CA ALA A 322 -49.11 -15.59 -3.67
C ALA A 322 -49.39 -17.12 -3.57
N PRO A 323 -49.69 -17.70 -2.37
CA PRO A 323 -48.95 -17.63 -1.09
C PRO A 323 -48.81 -19.00 -0.35
N ALA A 324 -48.11 -18.94 0.80
CA ALA A 324 -48.23 -19.77 2.03
C ALA A 324 -47.56 -21.17 2.10
N SER A 325 -46.68 -21.36 3.09
CA SER A 325 -47.02 -22.05 4.34
C SER A 325 -45.80 -22.26 5.28
N SER A 326 -46.15 -22.31 6.56
CA SER A 326 -45.40 -22.61 7.78
C SER A 326 -44.46 -23.82 7.73
N ALA A 327 -43.36 -23.77 8.50
CA ALA A 327 -43.08 -24.74 9.56
C ALA A 327 -41.90 -24.32 10.45
N SER A 328 -42.17 -24.28 11.74
CA SER A 328 -41.19 -24.37 12.83
C SER A 328 -40.58 -25.76 12.89
N ALA A 329 -39.30 -25.88 13.22
CA ALA A 329 -38.78 -27.04 13.95
C ALA A 329 -37.62 -26.62 14.85
N ALA A 330 -37.74 -26.99 16.11
CA ALA A 330 -36.86 -26.69 17.21
C ALA A 330 -35.60 -27.58 17.23
N GLN A 331 -34.56 -27.02 17.85
CA GLN A 331 -33.63 -27.62 18.82
C GLN A 331 -33.40 -29.13 18.79
N LEU A 332 -32.11 -29.52 18.72
CA LEU A 332 -31.52 -30.51 19.62
C LEU A 332 -30.04 -30.16 19.89
N ASN A 333 -29.71 -30.23 21.18
CA ASN A 333 -28.41 -30.17 21.86
C ASN A 333 -27.40 -31.18 21.23
N ASP A 334 -26.08 -31.13 21.42
CA ASP A 334 -25.40 -31.03 22.71
C ASP A 334 -23.89 -30.73 22.55
N SER A 335 -23.38 -30.14 23.62
CA SER A 335 -22.02 -29.82 23.99
C SER A 335 -20.90 -30.79 23.58
N ALA A 336 -19.80 -30.19 23.12
CA ALA A 336 -18.44 -30.68 23.34
C ALA A 336 -17.54 -29.46 23.61
N ASP A 337 -17.55 -29.07 24.87
CA ASP A 337 -16.70 -28.06 25.47
C ASP A 337 -15.25 -28.57 25.60
N ALA A 338 -14.33 -27.62 25.70
CA ALA A 338 -12.99 -27.74 26.25
C ALA A 338 -11.94 -28.54 25.46
N ARG A 339 -11.29 -27.86 24.49
CA ARG A 339 -9.82 -27.91 24.25
C ARG A 339 -9.39 -26.93 23.14
N SER A 340 -9.37 -25.64 23.45
CA SER A 340 -8.38 -24.74 22.86
C SER A 340 -7.82 -23.89 23.98
N ARG A 341 -6.68 -24.33 24.52
CA ARG A 341 -5.99 -23.62 25.60
C ARG A 341 -5.51 -22.28 25.05
N ARG A 342 -5.91 -21.23 25.75
CA ARG A 342 -5.28 -19.90 25.79
C ARG A 342 -3.77 -20.00 25.58
N VAL A 343 -3.30 -19.37 24.51
CA VAL A 343 -1.96 -18.79 24.50
C VAL A 343 -2.14 -17.38 25.07
N GLU A 344 -2.19 -17.31 26.40
CA GLU A 344 -2.07 -16.04 27.10
C GLU A 344 -0.60 -15.60 27.03
N ASP A 345 -0.42 -14.46 26.37
CA ASP A 345 0.36 -13.33 26.87
C ASP A 345 1.71 -13.65 27.52
N SER A 346 2.67 -14.06 26.68
CA SER A 346 4.06 -13.71 26.92
C SER A 346 4.48 -12.79 25.79
N GLN A 347 4.45 -11.48 26.03
CA GLN A 347 5.05 -10.53 25.12
C GLN A 347 6.58 -10.79 25.08
N PRO A 348 7.15 -11.27 23.97
CA PRO A 348 8.59 -11.19 23.79
C PRO A 348 8.96 -9.71 23.79
N SER A 349 10.08 -9.36 24.41
CA SER A 349 10.56 -7.98 24.47
C SER A 349 10.55 -7.34 23.07
N PRO A 350 10.02 -6.12 22.90
CA PRO A 350 9.73 -5.49 21.59
C PRO A 350 10.93 -5.24 20.66
N LYS A 351 12.13 -5.72 21.02
CA LYS A 351 13.37 -5.55 20.25
C LYS A 351 13.88 -6.82 19.57
N ASN A 352 13.30 -7.99 19.85
CA ASN A 352 13.84 -9.28 19.39
C ASN A 352 12.93 -10.00 18.39
N SER A 353 11.76 -9.46 18.04
CA SER A 353 10.92 -10.03 16.99
C SER A 353 10.00 -9.01 16.34
N THR A 354 9.64 -9.27 15.09
CA THR A 354 8.61 -8.53 14.34
C THR A 354 7.39 -9.43 14.14
N ARG A 355 6.21 -8.92 14.49
CA ARG A 355 4.93 -9.56 14.18
C ARG A 355 4.48 -9.10 12.80
N PHE A 356 4.46 -10.03 11.85
CA PHE A 356 3.98 -9.78 10.50
C PHE A 356 2.50 -10.16 10.39
N LEU A 357 1.70 -9.27 9.80
CA LEU A 357 0.31 -9.52 9.47
C LEU A 357 0.01 -8.97 8.07
N ALA A 358 -0.38 -9.86 7.17
CA ALA A 358 -0.99 -9.49 5.91
C ALA A 358 -2.50 -9.76 5.93
N LEU A 359 -3.26 -8.89 5.27
CA LEU A 359 -4.72 -8.95 5.23
C LEU A 359 -5.26 -9.01 3.79
N ASP A 360 -6.50 -9.46 3.68
CA ASP A 360 -7.21 -9.63 2.42
C ASP A 360 -7.72 -8.29 1.85
N LYS A 361 -8.40 -8.32 0.70
CA LYS A 361 -9.13 -7.18 0.15
C LYS A 361 -10.52 -7.02 0.78
N CYS A 362 -11.03 -5.79 0.80
CA CYS A 362 -12.37 -5.43 1.30
C CYS A 362 -13.51 -6.05 0.46
N LEU A 363 -13.80 -7.33 0.69
CA LEU A 363 -14.93 -8.05 0.12
C LEU A 363 -15.69 -8.82 1.21
N PRO A 364 -16.99 -9.13 0.99
CA PRO A 364 -17.79 -9.88 1.95
C PRO A 364 -17.12 -11.18 2.39
N ARG A 365 -17.13 -11.43 3.71
CA ARG A 365 -16.59 -12.63 4.37
C ARG A 365 -15.06 -12.81 4.28
N ARG A 366 -14.31 -11.84 3.73
CA ARG A 366 -12.84 -11.85 3.72
C ARG A 366 -12.27 -11.29 5.02
N GLN A 367 -11.06 -11.72 5.37
CA GLN A 367 -10.34 -11.25 6.56
C GLN A 367 -9.49 -10.03 6.21
N TYR A 368 -10.14 -8.92 5.88
CA TYR A 368 -9.47 -7.70 5.39
C TYR A 368 -9.21 -6.65 6.46
N LEU A 369 -9.91 -6.71 7.60
CA LEU A 369 -9.81 -5.75 8.70
C LEU A 369 -9.49 -6.48 10.02
N HIS A 370 -8.51 -5.97 10.76
CA HIS A 370 -8.10 -6.52 12.07
C HIS A 370 -7.87 -5.39 13.08
N VAL A 371 -8.30 -5.57 14.33
CA VAL A 371 -8.15 -4.56 15.39
C VAL A 371 -7.14 -5.04 16.42
N LEU A 372 -6.15 -4.20 16.71
CA LEU A 372 -5.03 -4.46 17.61
C LEU A 372 -4.93 -3.35 18.67
N ASP A 373 -4.42 -3.70 19.85
CA ASP A 373 -3.99 -2.73 20.84
C ASP A 373 -2.49 -2.47 20.65
N LEU A 374 -2.14 -1.28 20.14
CA LEU A 374 -0.76 -0.85 19.91
C LEU A 374 -0.36 0.23 20.94
N HIS A 375 0.88 0.14 21.40
CA HIS A 375 1.47 1.07 22.35
C HIS A 375 2.84 1.52 21.82
N PRO A 376 3.17 2.82 21.90
CA PRO A 376 4.50 3.28 21.51
C PRO A 376 5.56 2.66 22.41
N ALA A 377 6.72 2.31 21.83
CA ALA A 377 7.85 1.78 22.60
C ALA A 377 8.36 2.75 23.67
N THR A 378 8.19 4.06 23.44
CA THR A 378 8.49 5.12 24.40
C THR A 378 7.19 5.79 24.81
N PRO A 379 6.71 5.64 26.06
CA PRO A 379 5.49 6.28 26.49
C PRO A 379 5.70 7.80 26.58
N GLU A 380 5.27 8.53 25.56
CA GLU A 380 5.05 9.98 25.66
C GLU A 380 3.74 10.23 26.42
N SER A 381 3.64 11.34 27.15
CA SER A 381 2.50 11.68 28.05
C SER A 381 1.15 11.86 27.34
N ASN A 382 1.08 11.69 26.02
CA ASN A 382 -0.11 11.91 25.18
C ASN A 382 -0.90 10.62 24.89
N LEU A 383 -0.59 9.50 25.56
CA LEU A 383 -1.38 8.27 25.51
C LEU A 383 -2.78 8.52 26.11
N GLY A 384 -3.76 8.84 25.26
CA GLY A 384 -5.17 9.02 25.64
C GLY A 384 -5.81 10.33 25.17
N THR A 385 -5.13 11.16 24.38
CA THR A 385 -5.78 12.31 23.72
C THR A 385 -6.76 11.82 22.67
N SER A 386 -8.02 12.26 22.79
CA SER A 386 -9.07 12.09 21.79
C SER A 386 -9.51 13.48 21.32
N PRO A 387 -9.43 13.80 20.02
CA PRO A 387 -8.95 12.95 18.93
C PRO A 387 -7.42 12.70 18.98
N PRO A 388 -6.92 11.62 18.34
CA PRO A 388 -5.48 11.37 18.22
C PRO A 388 -4.76 12.49 17.47
N THR A 389 -3.52 12.75 17.88
CA THR A 389 -2.69 13.81 17.31
C THR A 389 -1.66 13.21 16.35
N LEU A 390 -1.67 13.67 15.10
CA LEU A 390 -0.68 13.32 14.07
C LEU A 390 0.45 14.37 14.05
N THR A 391 1.68 13.92 14.28
CA THR A 391 2.88 14.77 14.27
C THR A 391 3.93 14.25 13.30
N TYR A 392 4.79 15.14 12.83
CA TYR A 392 5.95 14.74 12.04
C TYR A 392 6.94 13.98 12.91
N ASP A 393 7.63 13.01 12.29
CA ASP A 393 8.79 12.38 12.88
C ASP A 393 10.05 13.21 12.58
N ARG A 394 10.76 13.67 13.62
CA ARG A 394 11.91 14.58 13.47
C ARG A 394 13.10 13.93 12.76
N GLU A 395 13.36 12.65 13.00
CA GLU A 395 14.43 11.92 12.31
C GLU A 395 14.08 11.75 10.82
N TRP A 396 12.82 11.48 10.50
CA TRP A 396 12.36 11.43 9.11
C TRP A 396 12.46 12.78 8.39
N LEU A 397 12.14 13.89 9.07
CA LEU A 397 12.33 15.23 8.52
C LEU A 397 13.83 15.50 8.23
N ALA A 398 14.72 15.08 9.13
CA ALA A 398 16.16 15.21 8.95
C ALA A 398 16.69 14.36 7.78
N ILE A 399 16.27 13.10 7.69
CA ILE A 399 16.58 12.19 6.56
C ILE A 399 16.09 12.79 5.24
N SER A 400 14.83 13.27 5.23
CA SER A 400 14.22 13.88 4.05
C SER A 400 15.01 15.11 3.59
N ARG A 401 15.39 15.99 4.51
CA ARG A 401 16.19 17.19 4.21
C ARG A 401 17.60 16.83 3.72
N ALA A 402 18.29 15.91 4.38
CA ALA A 402 19.63 15.49 4.03
C ALA A 402 19.71 14.85 2.62
N LEU A 403 18.70 14.06 2.27
CA LEU A 403 18.70 13.28 1.03
C LEU A 403 17.91 13.94 -0.12
N HIS A 404 17.18 15.03 0.13
CA HIS A 404 16.44 15.78 -0.89
C HIS A 404 17.27 16.18 -2.13
N PRO A 405 18.55 16.57 -2.04
CA PRO A 405 19.38 16.83 -3.21
C PRO A 405 19.43 15.66 -4.21
N PHE A 406 19.29 14.42 -3.73
CA PHE A 406 19.35 13.19 -4.52
C PHE A 406 17.98 12.70 -5.02
N LEU A 407 16.88 13.34 -4.65
CA LEU A 407 15.58 13.08 -5.28
C LEU A 407 15.69 13.46 -6.77
N SER A 408 15.64 12.44 -7.63
CA SER A 408 15.67 12.61 -9.08
C SER A 408 14.28 12.53 -9.67
N THR A 409 13.96 13.51 -10.50
CA THR A 409 12.79 13.50 -11.34
C THR A 409 13.14 13.06 -12.77
N GLU A 410 14.35 12.60 -13.01
CA GLU A 410 14.82 12.08 -14.30
C GLU A 410 14.96 10.57 -14.26
N ARG A 411 15.04 9.91 -15.43
CA ARG A 411 15.13 8.43 -15.47
C ARG A 411 16.38 7.92 -14.78
N HIS A 412 17.47 8.69 -14.88
CA HIS A 412 18.70 8.42 -14.16
C HIS A 412 18.56 8.85 -12.68
N GLN A 413 18.81 7.91 -11.77
CA GLN A 413 18.98 8.19 -10.35
C GLN A 413 20.45 8.52 -10.08
N PRO A 414 20.77 9.73 -9.57
CA PRO A 414 22.11 10.05 -9.10
C PRO A 414 22.54 9.07 -8.00
N ASN A 415 23.83 8.73 -7.99
CA ASN A 415 24.40 7.90 -6.94
C ASN A 415 24.18 8.56 -5.57
N LEU A 416 23.66 7.78 -4.64
CA LEU A 416 23.63 8.18 -3.24
C LEU A 416 25.04 8.13 -2.66
N PRO A 417 25.39 9.02 -1.71
CA PRO A 417 26.64 8.90 -0.98
C PRO A 417 26.69 7.54 -0.26
N PRO A 418 27.89 6.99 -0.02
CA PRO A 418 28.04 5.85 0.85
C PRO A 418 27.44 6.11 2.25
N VAL A 419 27.07 5.05 2.96
CA VAL A 419 26.40 5.15 4.28
C VAL A 419 27.19 6.00 5.28
N TRP A 420 28.52 5.91 5.29
CA TRP A 420 29.37 6.71 6.17
C TRP A 420 29.37 8.21 5.86
N ASP A 421 29.06 8.60 4.61
CA ASP A 421 28.92 9.99 4.20
C ASP A 421 27.48 10.51 4.38
N ILE A 422 26.48 9.62 4.41
CA ILE A 422 25.08 9.97 4.70
C ILE A 422 24.89 10.35 6.18
N ALA A 423 25.50 9.62 7.11
CA ALA A 423 25.28 9.83 8.54
C ALA A 423 25.62 11.26 9.03
N PRO A 424 26.76 11.88 8.62
CA PRO A 424 27.04 13.29 8.94
C PRO A 424 26.00 14.26 8.36
N LEU A 425 25.51 14.03 7.14
CA LEU A 425 24.50 14.88 6.49
C LEU A 425 23.16 14.83 7.25
N ILE A 426 22.77 13.64 7.70
CA ILE A 426 21.57 13.45 8.53
C ILE A 426 21.77 14.14 9.89
N GLN A 427 22.93 14.00 10.53
CA GLN A 427 23.20 14.62 11.82
C GLN A 427 23.19 16.15 11.75
N GLU A 428 23.72 16.74 10.67
CA GLU A 428 23.60 18.17 10.40
C GLU A 428 22.15 18.58 10.18
N SER A 429 21.42 17.84 9.35
CA SER A 429 19.99 18.09 9.09
C SER A 429 19.13 17.93 10.35
N GLN A 430 19.49 17.00 11.24
CA GLN A 430 18.82 16.79 12.52
C GLN A 430 18.96 18.01 13.42
N ARG A 431 20.18 18.52 13.59
CA ARG A 431 20.41 19.78 14.35
C ARG A 431 19.59 20.92 13.77
N TRP A 432 19.58 21.04 12.44
CA TRP A 432 18.77 22.06 11.78
C TRP A 432 17.27 21.90 12.04
N VAL A 433 16.72 20.68 11.92
CA VAL A 433 15.30 20.39 12.19
C VAL A 433 14.95 20.68 13.63
N ASP A 434 15.82 20.33 14.56
CA ASP A 434 15.64 20.55 16.00
C ASP A 434 15.57 22.04 16.34
N GLU A 435 16.40 22.86 15.70
CA GLU A 435 16.47 24.31 15.91
C GLU A 435 15.33 25.07 15.21
N ASN A 436 14.94 24.66 14.00
CA ASN A 436 14.06 25.46 13.12
C ASN A 436 12.62 24.94 13.04
N VAL A 437 12.41 23.64 13.27
CA VAL A 437 11.09 23.00 13.13
C VAL A 437 10.55 22.53 14.48
N GLY A 438 11.36 21.79 15.23
CA GLY A 438 10.98 21.17 16.51
C GLY A 438 9.95 20.06 16.36
N GLU A 439 9.24 19.76 17.45
CA GLU A 439 8.04 18.92 17.37
C GLU A 439 6.87 19.70 16.79
N ARG A 440 6.16 19.10 15.84
CA ARG A 440 5.10 19.79 15.12
C ARG A 440 4.00 18.85 14.67
N GLU A 441 2.76 19.26 14.91
CA GLU A 441 1.58 18.62 14.33
C GLU A 441 1.53 18.84 12.83
N VAL A 442 1.16 17.80 12.09
CA VAL A 442 1.05 17.86 10.63
C VAL A 442 0.05 18.93 10.20
N GLY A 443 -1.08 19.05 10.91
CA GLY A 443 -2.14 20.00 10.61
C GLY A 443 -1.76 21.48 10.74
N HIS A 444 -0.64 21.81 11.41
CA HIS A 444 -0.12 23.18 11.47
C HIS A 444 0.73 23.57 10.25
N VAL A 445 1.05 22.63 9.37
CA VAL A 445 1.89 22.84 8.19
C VAL A 445 1.14 22.46 6.93
N GLN A 446 0.66 21.23 6.87
CA GLN A 446 -0.10 20.71 5.75
C GLN A 446 -1.59 20.75 6.10
N VAL A 447 -2.34 21.52 5.32
CA VAL A 447 -3.79 21.63 5.42
C VAL A 447 -4.39 21.09 4.13
N PHE A 448 -5.40 20.22 4.25
CA PHE A 448 -6.09 19.68 3.08
C PHE A 448 -6.60 20.80 2.18
N ALA A 449 -6.35 20.66 0.88
CA ALA A 449 -6.90 21.52 -0.16
C ALA A 449 -7.29 20.66 -1.37
N MET A 450 -8.46 20.91 -1.94
CA MET A 450 -8.83 20.31 -3.22
C MET A 450 -7.98 20.93 -4.33
N THR A 451 -7.00 20.19 -4.82
CA THR A 451 -6.16 20.58 -5.97
C THR A 451 -6.84 20.41 -7.33
N ALA A 452 -7.82 19.51 -7.44
CA ALA A 452 -8.57 19.19 -8.66
C ALA A 452 -10.08 19.31 -8.40
N PRO A 453 -10.91 19.51 -9.43
CA PRO A 453 -12.35 19.49 -9.27
C PRO A 453 -12.85 18.08 -8.89
N GLY A 454 -13.95 18.02 -8.14
CA GLY A 454 -14.71 16.78 -7.96
C GLY A 454 -15.34 16.28 -9.27
N PRO A 455 -16.00 15.12 -9.25
CA PRO A 455 -16.55 14.54 -10.47
C PRO A 455 -17.78 15.32 -10.95
N VAL A 456 -17.94 15.46 -12.27
CA VAL A 456 -19.07 16.19 -12.89
C VAL A 456 -20.40 15.43 -12.72
N ASN A 457 -20.32 14.11 -12.59
CA ASN A 457 -21.43 13.21 -12.30
C ASN A 457 -20.90 12.02 -11.49
N THR A 458 -21.78 11.19 -10.95
CA THR A 458 -21.38 10.06 -10.09
C THR A 458 -21.42 8.70 -10.81
N ASN A 459 -21.44 8.69 -12.15
CA ASN A 459 -21.41 7.43 -12.90
C ASN A 459 -20.13 6.65 -12.54
N PRO A 460 -20.19 5.34 -12.28
CA PRO A 460 -18.99 4.58 -11.90
C PRO A 460 -17.91 4.60 -12.98
N ARG A 461 -18.31 4.59 -14.26
CA ARG A 461 -17.40 4.53 -15.41
C ARG A 461 -17.14 5.91 -16.01
N PRO A 462 -15.93 6.16 -16.54
CA PRO A 462 -15.63 7.40 -17.24
C PRO A 462 -16.36 7.49 -18.57
N ALA A 463 -16.60 8.72 -19.04
CA ALA A 463 -17.05 8.95 -20.40
C ALA A 463 -16.03 8.43 -21.42
N ARG A 464 -16.52 8.01 -22.60
CA ARG A 464 -15.63 7.65 -23.73
C ARG A 464 -14.78 8.87 -24.13
N ASN A 465 -13.48 8.66 -24.38
CA ASN A 465 -12.51 9.68 -24.80
C ASN A 465 -12.24 10.79 -23.77
N LEU A 466 -12.25 10.46 -22.48
CA LEU A 466 -11.88 11.41 -21.43
C LEU A 466 -10.41 11.82 -21.55
N LYS A 467 -10.14 13.12 -21.51
CA LYS A 467 -8.76 13.63 -21.55
C LYS A 467 -8.03 13.32 -20.24
N PRO A 468 -6.71 13.09 -20.29
CA PRO A 468 -5.87 13.00 -19.09
C PRO A 468 -6.04 14.24 -18.19
N PRO A 469 -5.84 14.09 -16.88
CA PRO A 469 -5.90 15.23 -15.96
C PRO A 469 -4.77 16.23 -16.27
N PRO A 470 -4.96 17.53 -15.97
CA PRO A 470 -3.88 18.50 -16.08
C PRO A 470 -2.88 18.34 -14.93
N TRP A 471 -1.79 19.11 -15.01
CA TRP A 471 -0.82 19.25 -13.93
C TRP A 471 -1.40 20.05 -12.76
N TYR A 472 -1.26 19.53 -11.55
CA TYR A 472 -1.66 20.21 -10.32
C TYR A 472 -0.47 20.36 -9.38
N THR A 473 -0.20 21.60 -8.98
CA THR A 473 0.68 21.90 -7.85
C THR A 473 -0.12 21.78 -6.57
N ASN A 474 0.43 21.04 -5.59
CA ASN A 474 -0.25 20.81 -4.32
C ASN A 474 0.31 21.73 -3.22
N PRO A 475 -0.52 22.58 -2.60
CA PRO A 475 -0.06 23.52 -1.57
C PRO A 475 0.47 22.81 -0.32
N GLN A 476 0.08 21.56 -0.06
CA GLN A 476 0.62 20.76 1.04
C GLN A 476 2.08 20.37 0.80
N THR A 477 2.43 20.08 -0.45
CA THR A 477 3.80 19.76 -0.85
C THR A 477 4.67 21.02 -0.80
N GLU A 478 4.14 22.17 -1.26
CA GLU A 478 4.82 23.46 -1.12
C GLU A 478 5.05 23.82 0.36
N ALA A 479 4.06 23.62 1.23
CA ALA A 479 4.18 23.89 2.66
C ALA A 479 5.21 22.98 3.34
N PHE A 480 5.27 21.70 2.99
CA PHE A 480 6.27 20.77 3.49
C PHE A 480 7.69 21.18 3.05
N CYS A 481 7.87 21.47 1.76
CA CYS A 481 9.13 21.97 1.23
C CYS A 481 9.55 23.28 1.90
N ALA A 482 8.63 24.23 2.09
CA ALA A 482 8.88 25.50 2.76
C ALA A 482 9.28 25.31 4.23
N MET A 483 8.60 24.44 4.98
CA MET A 483 8.95 24.11 6.37
C MET A 483 10.39 23.60 6.49
N LEU A 484 10.81 22.76 5.54
CA LEU A 484 12.15 22.17 5.54
C LEU A 484 13.18 22.96 4.73
N GLY A 485 12.84 24.12 4.16
CA GLY A 485 13.73 24.90 3.31
C GLY A 485 14.26 24.11 2.10
N LEU A 486 13.38 23.36 1.42
CA LEU A 486 13.67 22.53 0.25
C LEU A 486 13.14 23.17 -1.03
N GLU A 487 13.76 22.83 -2.15
CA GLU A 487 13.18 23.10 -3.47
C GLU A 487 11.98 22.18 -3.71
N ASN A 488 10.89 22.70 -4.28
CA ASN A 488 9.79 21.83 -4.68
C ASN A 488 10.10 21.17 -6.03
N LYS A 489 10.50 19.89 -6.01
CA LYS A 489 10.70 19.06 -7.20
C LYS A 489 9.43 18.30 -7.63
N VAL A 490 8.38 18.33 -6.81
CA VAL A 490 7.17 17.53 -6.98
C VAL A 490 6.04 18.44 -7.42
N ASN A 491 5.74 18.38 -8.71
CA ASN A 491 4.77 19.25 -9.37
C ASN A 491 4.91 20.75 -9.02
N PRO A 492 6.09 21.38 -9.16
CA PRO A 492 6.24 22.81 -8.91
C PRO A 492 5.25 23.65 -9.76
N PRO A 493 4.92 24.87 -9.30
CA PRO A 493 4.16 25.82 -10.12
C PRO A 493 4.78 25.93 -11.52
N PRO A 494 3.99 25.85 -12.59
CA PRO A 494 4.48 26.12 -13.94
C PRO A 494 5.12 27.51 -14.00
N ALA A 495 6.25 27.61 -14.70
CA ALA A 495 7.04 28.83 -14.85
C ALA A 495 6.34 29.91 -15.70
#